data_AF-A0A964L1V3-F1
#
_entry.id   AF-A0A964L1V3-F1
#
_cell.length_a   1.000
_cell.length_b   1.000
_cell.length_c   1.000
_cell.angle_alpha   90.00
_cell.angle_beta   90.00
_cell.angle_gamma   90.00
#
_symmetry.space_group_name_H-M   'P 1'
#
loop_
_entity.id
_entity.type
_entity.pdbx_description
1 polymer ?
#
loop_
_entity_poly.entity_id
_entity_poly.type
_entity_poly.pdbx_seq_one_letter_code
_entity_poly.pdbx_strand_id
1 'polypeptide(L)'
;RSQGPLTIQYSLLFDLDAQHRGLLKLDLDGLIHSSVLGPQNSVMQFSDNASLGAQFFRYLQEGVWHIWIGFDHILFLLALLLPAVLVRQGAGLRGAGSFRQAGLGVLGVVTAFTLAHSITLSLAALELISLPSRWVESAIAASVVLAAANNLHPVVQARWAMAFFFGLIHGFGFASVLAELGLPAGSLALSLVSFNLGVELGQLAIVALFLPLAFVLRHTPFYQLGVLRAGSLAALVVALVWFVERAFDLSVFWWA
;
A
#
# COMPACT_ATOMS: atom_id res chain seq x y z
N ARG A 1 -4.16 11.66 -41.02
CA ARG A 1 -3.08 11.10 -40.18
C ARG A 1 -2.26 12.26 -39.61
N SER A 2 -2.72 12.85 -38.50
CA SER A 2 -1.91 13.80 -37.72
C SER A 2 -1.15 13.00 -36.67
N GLN A 3 0.18 12.91 -36.78
CA GLN A 3 1.05 12.27 -35.79
C GLN A 3 1.32 13.23 -34.62
N GLY A 4 0.26 13.70 -33.96
CA GLY A 4 0.35 14.57 -32.79
C GLY A 4 -0.41 13.93 -31.61
N PRO A 5 0.00 14.19 -30.36
CA PRO A 5 -0.75 13.74 -29.20
C PRO A 5 -2.17 14.31 -29.26
N LEU A 6 -3.17 13.43 -29.21
CA LEU A 6 -4.58 13.83 -29.17
C LEU A 6 -4.87 14.40 -27.78
N THR A 7 -5.07 15.71 -27.69
CA THR A 7 -5.41 16.38 -26.43
C THR A 7 -6.91 16.59 -26.35
N ILE A 8 -7.54 16.09 -25.29
CA ILE A 8 -8.96 16.31 -24.99
C ILE A 8 -9.06 17.14 -23.73
N GLN A 9 -9.75 18.27 -23.83
CA GLN A 9 -10.08 19.13 -22.70
C GLN A 9 -11.58 19.06 -22.44
N TYR A 10 -11.96 18.82 -21.19
CA TYR A 10 -13.33 18.78 -20.73
C TYR A 10 -13.50 19.67 -19.50
N SER A 11 -14.40 20.63 -19.60
CA SER A 11 -14.69 21.59 -18.53
C SER A 11 -16.20 21.80 -18.34
N LEU A 12 -17.03 20.92 -18.91
CA LEU A 12 -18.47 21.09 -18.89
C LEU A 12 -18.99 20.94 -17.45
N LEU A 13 -19.82 21.90 -16.99
CA LEU A 13 -20.47 21.91 -15.68
C LEU A 13 -19.56 22.06 -14.45
N PHE A 14 -18.24 22.18 -14.60
CA PHE A 14 -17.35 22.33 -13.45
C PHE A 14 -17.57 23.63 -12.66
N ASP A 15 -18.05 24.68 -13.34
CA ASP A 15 -18.41 25.96 -12.70
C ASP A 15 -19.72 25.89 -11.90
N LEU A 16 -20.53 24.85 -12.14
CA LEU A 16 -21.84 24.63 -11.51
C LEU A 16 -21.79 23.52 -10.45
N ASP A 17 -20.96 22.50 -10.66
CA ASP A 17 -20.81 21.36 -9.77
C ASP A 17 -19.36 20.85 -9.76
N ALA A 18 -18.68 21.05 -8.62
CA ALA A 18 -17.29 20.62 -8.39
C ALA A 18 -17.14 19.08 -8.27
N GLN A 19 -18.24 18.36 -8.05
CA GLN A 19 -18.25 16.89 -8.04
C GLN A 19 -18.53 16.30 -9.42
N HIS A 20 -18.86 17.11 -10.42
CA HIS A 20 -19.16 16.63 -11.75
C HIS A 20 -17.98 15.83 -12.34
N ARG A 21 -18.33 14.73 -13.03
CA ARG A 21 -17.38 13.82 -13.69
C ARG A 21 -17.89 13.50 -15.08
N GLY A 22 -17.03 13.63 -16.08
CA GLY A 22 -17.26 13.17 -17.44
C GLY A 22 -16.62 11.80 -17.67
N LEU A 23 -17.32 10.88 -18.32
CA LEU A 23 -16.72 9.62 -18.78
C LEU A 23 -16.32 9.77 -20.24
N LEU A 24 -15.03 9.66 -20.52
CA LEU A 24 -14.48 9.65 -21.86
C LEU A 24 -14.14 8.22 -22.25
N LYS A 25 -14.78 7.75 -23.32
CA LYS A 25 -14.47 6.48 -23.98
C LYS A 25 -13.96 6.77 -25.38
N LEU A 26 -12.74 6.33 -25.68
CA LEU A 26 -12.04 6.66 -26.90
C LEU A 26 -11.56 5.36 -27.57
N ASP A 27 -11.93 5.18 -28.83
CA ASP A 27 -11.49 4.04 -29.63
C ASP A 27 -10.33 4.51 -30.52
N LEU A 28 -9.11 4.06 -30.20
CA LEU A 28 -7.90 4.27 -31.01
C LEU A 28 -7.39 2.91 -31.46
N ASP A 29 -7.39 2.69 -32.78
CA ASP A 29 -6.88 1.45 -33.39
C ASP A 29 -7.46 0.15 -32.77
N GLY A 30 -8.74 0.19 -32.35
CA GLY A 30 -9.44 -0.95 -31.74
C GLY A 30 -9.15 -1.15 -30.25
N LEU A 31 -8.36 -0.27 -29.63
CA LEU A 31 -8.17 -0.20 -28.19
C LEU A 31 -9.11 0.86 -27.60
N ILE A 32 -10.00 0.40 -26.74
CA ILE A 32 -10.90 1.27 -25.99
C ILE A 32 -10.14 1.81 -24.77
N HIS A 33 -9.83 3.10 -24.80
CA HIS A 33 -9.35 3.87 -23.66
C HIS A 33 -10.54 4.47 -22.91
N SER A 34 -10.65 4.23 -21.61
CA SER A 34 -11.67 4.84 -20.76
C SER A 34 -11.00 5.74 -19.74
N SER A 35 -11.56 6.91 -19.46
CA SER A 35 -11.01 7.83 -18.48
C SER A 35 -12.11 8.69 -17.87
N VAL A 36 -11.92 9.09 -16.61
CA VAL A 36 -12.81 10.01 -15.91
C VAL A 36 -12.19 11.40 -15.94
N LEU A 37 -12.91 12.36 -16.54
CA LEU A 37 -12.54 13.76 -16.59
C LEU A 37 -13.23 14.49 -15.42
N GLY A 38 -12.43 15.09 -14.55
CA GLY A 38 -12.90 15.87 -13.40
C GLY A 38 -12.16 17.22 -13.31
N PRO A 39 -12.52 18.08 -12.36
CA PRO A 39 -11.91 19.41 -12.24
C PRO A 39 -10.39 19.38 -12.06
N GLN A 40 -9.85 18.36 -11.39
CA GLN A 40 -8.40 18.18 -11.24
C GLN A 40 -7.71 17.58 -12.48
N ASN A 41 -8.46 16.86 -13.33
CA ASN A 41 -7.95 16.08 -14.46
C ASN A 41 -8.67 16.45 -15.76
N SER A 42 -8.82 17.76 -16.02
CA SER A 42 -9.66 18.30 -17.10
C SER A 42 -9.03 18.22 -18.50
N VAL A 43 -7.73 17.90 -18.57
CA VAL A 43 -6.97 17.76 -19.82
C VAL A 43 -6.33 16.38 -19.87
N MET A 44 -6.69 15.58 -20.88
CA MET A 44 -6.11 14.27 -21.15
C MET A 44 -5.37 14.29 -22.48
N GLN A 45 -4.10 13.89 -22.47
CA GLN A 45 -3.30 13.70 -23.68
C GLN A 45 -3.17 12.21 -23.99
N PHE A 46 -3.73 11.80 -25.12
CA PHE A 46 -3.61 10.47 -25.68
C PHE A 46 -2.48 10.50 -26.70
N SER A 47 -1.34 9.97 -26.30
CA SER A 47 -0.23 9.72 -27.20
C SER A 47 -0.30 8.26 -27.63
N ASP A 48 -0.39 7.99 -28.94
CA ASP A 48 -0.33 6.66 -29.56
C ASP A 48 0.92 5.85 -29.17
N ASN A 49 1.91 6.48 -28.53
CA ASN A 49 3.20 5.91 -28.18
C ASN A 49 3.57 6.14 -26.71
N ALA A 50 2.67 5.88 -25.76
CA ALA A 50 3.13 5.64 -24.40
C ALA A 50 3.98 4.36 -24.42
N SER A 51 5.30 4.51 -24.55
CA SER A 51 6.22 3.39 -24.63
C SER A 51 5.97 2.44 -23.45
N LEU A 52 6.06 1.13 -23.66
CA LEU A 52 5.89 0.14 -22.58
C LEU A 52 6.78 0.47 -21.37
N GLY A 53 7.96 1.03 -21.63
CA GLY A 53 8.84 1.56 -20.58
C GLY A 53 8.24 2.73 -19.81
N ALA A 54 7.69 3.75 -20.48
CA ALA A 54 7.05 4.89 -19.82
C ALA A 54 5.84 4.45 -18.96
N GLN A 55 5.05 3.49 -19.43
CA GLN A 55 3.95 2.91 -18.67
C GLN A 55 4.48 2.15 -17.45
N PHE A 56 5.49 1.29 -17.64
CA PHE A 56 6.14 0.56 -16.56
C PHE A 56 6.63 1.51 -15.46
N PHE A 57 7.39 2.55 -15.81
CA PHE A 57 7.94 3.49 -14.84
C PHE A 57 6.86 4.29 -14.11
N ARG A 58 5.77 4.67 -14.81
CA ARG A 58 4.63 5.33 -14.18
C ARG A 58 4.04 4.47 -13.07
N TYR A 59 3.64 3.23 -13.39
CA TYR A 59 3.03 2.35 -12.40
C TYR A 59 4.00 1.94 -11.29
N LEU A 60 5.29 1.78 -11.61
CA LEU A 60 6.34 1.59 -10.62
C LEU A 60 6.37 2.76 -9.62
N GLN A 61 6.32 4.00 -10.10
CA GLN A 61 6.29 5.19 -9.25
C GLN A 61 5.00 5.26 -8.42
N GLU A 62 3.85 4.97 -9.01
CA GLU A 62 2.57 4.92 -8.28
C GLU A 62 2.60 3.88 -7.15
N GLY A 63 3.21 2.71 -7.39
CA GLY A 63 3.39 1.70 -6.34
C GLY A 63 4.27 2.16 -5.18
N VAL A 64 5.35 2.89 -5.47
CA VAL A 64 6.20 3.50 -4.44
C VAL A 64 5.40 4.54 -3.64
N TRP A 65 4.68 5.41 -4.35
CA TRP A 65 3.93 6.51 -3.77
C TRP A 65 2.75 6.04 -2.92
N HIS A 66 2.08 4.96 -3.34
CA HIS A 66 1.04 4.27 -2.57
C HIS A 66 1.51 3.92 -1.15
N ILE A 67 2.72 3.40 -1.01
CA ILE A 67 3.30 3.08 0.30
C ILE A 67 3.63 4.34 1.10
N TRP A 68 4.03 5.43 0.45
CA TRP A 68 4.51 6.64 1.14
C TRP A 68 3.37 7.58 1.58
N ILE A 69 2.25 7.60 0.86
CA ILE A 69 1.04 8.32 1.28
C ILE A 69 0.24 7.50 2.31
N GLY A 70 0.22 6.18 2.18
CA GLY A 70 -0.57 5.32 3.05
C GLY A 70 0.01 5.23 4.46
N PHE A 71 -0.39 6.12 5.36
CA PHE A 71 0.06 6.08 6.76
C PHE A 71 -0.20 4.73 7.45
N ASP A 72 -1.31 4.05 7.11
CA ASP A 72 -1.57 2.68 7.56
C ASP A 72 -0.51 1.69 7.11
N HIS A 73 -0.06 1.79 5.85
CA HIS A 73 0.95 0.89 5.29
C HIS A 73 2.31 1.11 5.96
N ILE A 74 2.69 2.37 6.18
CA ILE A 74 3.92 2.70 6.91
C ILE A 74 3.85 2.18 8.34
N LEU A 75 2.76 2.47 9.07
CA LEU A 75 2.61 2.06 10.45
C LEU A 75 2.57 0.53 10.58
N PHE A 76 1.86 -0.14 9.68
CA PHE A 76 1.82 -1.59 9.58
C PHE A 76 3.20 -2.19 9.32
N LEU A 77 3.92 -1.68 8.31
CA LEU A 77 5.26 -2.15 7.97
C LEU A 77 6.20 -1.97 9.17
N LEU A 78 6.23 -0.78 9.77
CA LEU A 78 7.03 -0.53 10.96
C LEU A 78 6.66 -1.48 12.11
N ALA A 79 5.38 -1.72 12.36
CA ALA A 79 4.94 -2.68 13.38
C ALA A 79 5.50 -4.08 13.11
N LEU A 80 5.54 -4.55 11.87
CA LEU A 80 6.15 -5.84 11.51
C LEU A 80 7.69 -5.84 11.65
N LEU A 81 8.34 -4.70 11.41
CA LEU A 81 9.80 -4.56 11.43
C LEU A 81 10.37 -4.34 12.84
N LEU A 82 9.61 -3.76 13.77
CA LEU A 82 10.05 -3.51 15.15
C LEU A 82 10.65 -4.76 15.84
N PRO A 83 10.04 -5.96 15.79
CA PRO A 83 10.65 -7.15 16.38
C PRO A 83 11.73 -7.78 15.50
N ALA A 84 11.98 -7.31 14.27
CA ALA A 84 12.85 -7.97 13.28
C ALA A 84 14.28 -8.22 13.77
N VAL A 85 14.82 -7.29 14.55
CA VAL A 85 16.18 -7.32 15.09
C VAL A 85 16.26 -7.98 16.47
N LEU A 86 15.18 -8.59 16.95
CA LEU A 86 15.10 -9.26 18.24
C LEU A 86 14.71 -10.72 18.06
N VAL A 87 15.35 -11.59 18.84
CA VAL A 87 15.10 -13.03 18.90
C VAL A 87 14.69 -13.35 20.32
N ARG A 88 13.60 -14.12 20.47
CA ARG A 88 13.16 -14.59 21.78
C ARG A 88 14.11 -15.69 22.25
N GLN A 89 14.74 -15.51 23.42
CA GLN A 89 15.51 -16.55 24.08
C GLN A 89 15.01 -16.68 25.53
N GLY A 90 14.26 -17.76 25.80
CA GLY A 90 13.61 -17.99 27.10
C GLY A 90 12.56 -16.92 27.41
N ALA A 91 12.61 -16.34 28.62
CA ALA A 91 11.71 -15.28 29.06
C ALA A 91 12.06 -13.88 28.52
N GLY A 92 13.19 -13.71 27.82
CA GLY A 92 13.70 -12.41 27.37
C GLY A 92 13.75 -12.24 25.85
N LEU A 93 13.80 -10.98 25.42
CA LEU A 93 14.19 -10.58 24.06
C LEU A 93 15.70 -10.35 24.04
N ARG A 94 16.40 -11.00 23.12
CA ARG A 94 17.82 -10.73 22.85
C ARG A 94 17.98 -10.17 21.44
N GLY A 95 18.95 -9.28 21.26
CA GLY A 95 19.30 -8.78 19.93
C GLY A 95 19.69 -9.92 18.99
N ALA A 96 19.28 -9.82 17.74
CA ALA A 96 19.68 -10.73 16.69
C ALA A 96 21.22 -10.79 16.59
N GLY A 97 21.76 -12.01 16.44
CA GLY A 97 23.20 -12.24 16.39
C GLY A 97 23.84 -11.84 15.05
N SER A 98 23.04 -11.75 13.98
CA SER A 98 23.55 -11.45 12.63
C SER A 98 22.63 -10.49 11.90
N PHE A 99 23.21 -9.43 11.33
CA PHE A 99 22.51 -8.47 10.47
C PHE A 99 21.93 -9.16 9.23
N ARG A 100 22.69 -10.10 8.64
CA ARG A 100 22.25 -10.86 7.47
C ARG A 100 21.00 -11.68 7.75
N GLN A 101 20.93 -12.32 8.93
CA GLN A 101 19.74 -13.11 9.32
C GLN A 101 18.52 -12.20 9.54
N ALA A 102 18.70 -11.05 10.19
CA ALA A 102 17.63 -10.07 10.35
C ALA A 102 17.13 -9.55 9.00
N GLY A 103 18.06 -9.20 8.10
CA GLY A 103 17.75 -8.74 6.74
C GLY A 103 17.00 -9.77 5.90
N LEU A 104 17.45 -11.03 5.89
CA LEU A 104 16.75 -12.10 5.18
C LEU A 104 15.35 -12.35 5.75
N GLY A 105 15.19 -12.27 7.07
CA GLY A 105 13.89 -12.40 7.72
C GLY A 105 12.93 -11.26 7.35
N VAL A 106 13.44 -10.02 7.27
CA VAL A 106 12.66 -8.86 6.85
C VAL A 106 12.28 -8.94 5.38
N LEU A 107 13.23 -9.31 4.52
CA LEU A 107 12.96 -9.50 3.09
C LEU A 107 11.84 -10.52 2.89
N GLY A 108 11.90 -11.66 3.58
CA GLY A 108 10.83 -12.67 3.54
C GLY A 108 9.46 -12.13 4.00
N VAL A 109 9.43 -11.22 4.98
CA VAL A 109 8.19 -10.56 5.44
C VAL A 109 7.63 -9.61 4.39
N VAL A 110 8.48 -8.73 3.83
CA VAL A 110 8.09 -7.75 2.80
C VAL A 110 7.60 -8.47 1.55
N THR A 111 8.39 -9.39 1.02
CA THR A 111 8.03 -10.13 -0.20
C THR A 111 6.76 -10.98 0.03
N ALA A 112 6.58 -11.61 1.19
CA ALA A 112 5.36 -12.36 1.47
C ALA A 112 4.11 -11.46 1.48
N PHE A 113 4.22 -10.24 2.04
CA PHE A 113 3.15 -9.25 1.99
C PHE A 113 2.87 -8.83 0.54
N THR A 114 3.89 -8.44 -0.24
CA THR A 114 3.73 -7.99 -1.62
C THR A 114 3.10 -9.08 -2.49
N LEU A 115 3.53 -10.34 -2.34
CA LEU A 115 2.94 -11.47 -3.06
C LEU A 115 1.45 -11.64 -2.76
N ALA A 116 1.07 -11.62 -1.48
CA ALA A 116 -0.34 -11.71 -1.08
C ALA A 116 -1.17 -10.51 -1.55
N HIS A 117 -0.61 -9.32 -1.44
CA HIS A 117 -1.20 -8.08 -1.95
C HIS A 117 -1.42 -8.16 -3.46
N SER A 118 -0.43 -8.64 -4.21
CA SER A 118 -0.50 -8.82 -5.67
C SER A 118 -1.67 -9.72 -6.07
N ILE A 119 -1.87 -10.82 -5.34
CA ILE A 119 -2.96 -11.77 -5.61
C ILE A 119 -4.32 -11.06 -5.48
N THR A 120 -4.54 -10.38 -4.38
CA THR A 120 -5.87 -9.80 -4.06
C THR A 120 -6.14 -8.51 -4.83
N LEU A 121 -5.11 -7.70 -5.09
CA LEU A 121 -5.19 -6.59 -6.03
C LEU A 121 -5.56 -7.07 -7.43
N SER A 122 -4.95 -8.17 -7.90
CA SER A 122 -5.28 -8.74 -9.22
C SER A 122 -6.71 -9.27 -9.27
N LEU A 123 -7.17 -9.96 -8.23
CA LEU A 123 -8.56 -10.43 -8.13
C LEU A 123 -9.56 -9.27 -8.19
N ALA A 124 -9.24 -8.17 -7.52
CA ALA A 124 -10.10 -7.01 -7.46
C ALA A 124 -10.06 -6.19 -8.77
N ALA A 125 -8.87 -6.04 -9.38
CA ALA A 125 -8.69 -5.35 -10.66
C ALA A 125 -9.33 -6.09 -11.84
N LEU A 126 -9.41 -7.41 -11.77
CA LEU A 126 -10.15 -8.25 -12.72
C LEU A 126 -11.65 -8.31 -12.41
N GLU A 127 -12.12 -7.57 -11.40
CA GLU A 127 -13.51 -7.55 -10.92
C GLU A 127 -14.04 -8.94 -10.53
N LEU A 128 -13.14 -9.90 -10.22
CA LEU A 128 -13.52 -11.24 -9.79
C LEU A 128 -14.07 -11.23 -8.36
N ILE A 129 -13.58 -10.32 -7.54
CA ILE A 129 -14.04 -10.11 -6.17
C ILE A 129 -14.13 -8.61 -5.89
N SER A 130 -15.33 -8.15 -5.51
CA SER A 130 -15.57 -6.79 -5.05
C SER A 130 -16.00 -6.81 -3.58
N LEU A 131 -15.29 -6.04 -2.74
CA LEU A 131 -15.59 -5.90 -1.32
C LEU A 131 -15.90 -4.44 -1.02
N PRO A 132 -16.85 -4.14 -0.12
CA PRO A 132 -17.12 -2.75 0.27
C PRO A 132 -15.90 -2.13 0.96
N SER A 133 -15.48 -0.93 0.52
CA SER A 133 -14.27 -0.26 1.01
C SER A 133 -14.24 -0.13 2.53
N ARG A 134 -15.39 0.20 3.15
CA ARG A 134 -15.53 0.27 4.61
C ARG A 134 -15.02 -0.98 5.33
N TRP A 135 -15.37 -2.17 4.84
CA TRP A 135 -14.93 -3.42 5.47
C TRP A 135 -13.44 -3.67 5.27
N VAL A 136 -12.94 -3.36 4.07
CA VAL A 136 -11.52 -3.52 3.71
C VAL A 136 -10.66 -2.58 4.54
N GLU A 137 -10.99 -1.30 4.60
CA GLU A 137 -10.27 -0.28 5.35
C GLU A 137 -10.30 -0.55 6.87
N SER A 138 -11.45 -1.02 7.38
CA SER A 138 -11.56 -1.48 8.77
C SER A 138 -10.65 -2.68 9.03
N ALA A 139 -10.62 -3.66 8.12
CA ALA A 139 -9.75 -4.82 8.26
C ALA A 139 -8.26 -4.45 8.15
N ILE A 140 -7.91 -3.46 7.32
CA ILE A 140 -6.55 -2.89 7.24
C ILE A 140 -6.18 -2.26 8.59
N ALA A 141 -7.04 -1.41 9.17
CA ALA A 141 -6.78 -0.82 10.49
C ALA A 141 -6.63 -1.91 11.58
N ALA A 142 -7.51 -2.92 11.56
CA ALA A 142 -7.45 -4.04 12.49
C ALA A 142 -6.14 -4.85 12.34
N SER A 143 -5.59 -4.97 11.13
CA SER A 143 -4.31 -5.64 10.92
C SER A 143 -3.15 -4.93 11.64
N VAL A 144 -3.17 -3.60 11.71
CA VAL A 144 -2.19 -2.80 12.46
C VAL A 144 -2.37 -2.99 13.96
N VAL A 145 -3.61 -2.99 14.45
CA VAL A 145 -3.95 -3.32 15.85
C VAL A 145 -3.35 -4.68 16.23
N LEU A 146 -3.59 -5.69 15.41
CA LEU A 146 -3.10 -7.05 15.65
C LEU A 146 -1.57 -7.15 15.60
N ALA A 147 -0.92 -6.49 14.63
CA ALA A 147 0.53 -6.46 14.54
C ALA A 147 1.17 -5.77 15.76
N ALA A 148 0.62 -4.62 16.17
CA ALA A 148 1.08 -3.87 17.33
C ALA A 148 0.86 -4.65 18.64
N ALA A 149 -0.32 -5.27 18.81
CA ALA A 149 -0.60 -6.13 19.96
C ALA A 149 0.35 -7.34 20.02
N ASN A 150 0.64 -7.97 18.87
CA ASN A 150 1.57 -9.08 18.79
C ASN A 150 3.02 -8.68 19.14
N ASN A 151 3.40 -7.42 18.98
CA ASN A 151 4.70 -6.94 19.46
C ASN A 151 4.76 -6.81 20.99
N LEU A 152 3.66 -6.41 21.62
CA LEU A 152 3.55 -6.28 23.08
C LEU A 152 3.42 -7.64 23.76
N HIS A 153 2.57 -8.51 23.19
CA HIS A 153 2.32 -9.85 23.67
C HIS A 153 2.38 -10.84 22.49
N PRO A 154 3.56 -11.40 22.18
CA PRO A 154 3.76 -12.27 21.02
C PRO A 154 2.96 -13.58 21.11
N VAL A 155 1.94 -13.69 20.26
CA VAL A 155 1.12 -14.91 20.07
C VAL A 155 1.52 -15.59 18.76
N VAL A 156 1.68 -14.82 17.68
CA VAL A 156 2.06 -15.30 16.35
C VAL A 156 3.56 -15.08 16.13
N GLN A 157 4.31 -16.17 16.03
CA GLN A 157 5.77 -16.10 15.84
C GLN A 157 6.18 -16.09 14.35
N ALA A 158 5.34 -16.66 13.48
CA ALA A 158 5.57 -16.71 12.04
C ALA A 158 5.22 -15.37 11.37
N ARG A 159 6.10 -14.37 11.52
CA ARG A 159 5.88 -13.01 11.01
C ARG A 159 5.60 -12.95 9.51
N TRP A 160 6.28 -13.78 8.71
CA TRP A 160 6.05 -13.85 7.26
C TRP A 160 4.63 -14.33 6.94
N ALA A 161 4.08 -15.26 7.73
CA ALA A 161 2.72 -15.77 7.54
C ALA A 161 1.68 -14.72 7.93
N MET A 162 1.94 -13.97 9.01
CA MET A 162 1.12 -12.84 9.41
C MET A 162 1.12 -11.74 8.33
N ALA A 163 2.28 -11.42 7.78
CA ALA A 163 2.44 -10.46 6.69
C ALA A 163 1.74 -10.92 5.41
N PHE A 164 1.84 -12.21 5.07
CA PHE A 164 1.09 -12.80 3.96
C PHE A 164 -0.42 -12.66 4.16
N PHE A 165 -0.95 -13.06 5.32
CA PHE A 165 -2.38 -12.98 5.60
C PHE A 165 -2.91 -11.54 5.53
N PHE A 166 -2.20 -10.59 6.14
CA PHE A 166 -2.57 -9.18 6.07
C PHE A 166 -2.38 -8.59 4.68
N GLY A 167 -1.38 -9.03 3.91
CA GLY A 167 -1.21 -8.65 2.51
C GLY A 167 -2.43 -8.99 1.65
N LEU A 168 -3.08 -10.14 1.89
CA LEU A 168 -4.33 -10.51 1.21
C LEU A 168 -5.45 -9.48 1.48
N ILE A 169 -5.51 -8.90 2.68
CA ILE A 169 -6.53 -7.91 3.02
C ILE A 169 -6.19 -6.58 2.34
N HIS A 170 -4.93 -6.18 2.40
CA HIS A 170 -4.48 -4.86 1.92
C HIS A 170 -4.61 -4.72 0.40
N GLY A 171 -4.48 -5.80 -0.38
CA GLY A 171 -4.62 -5.73 -1.84
C GLY A 171 -5.99 -5.28 -2.33
N PHE A 172 -7.05 -5.50 -1.53
CA PHE A 172 -8.39 -5.00 -1.85
C PHE A 172 -8.53 -3.48 -1.65
N GLY A 173 -7.70 -2.86 -0.81
CA GLY A 173 -7.84 -1.44 -0.44
C GLY A 173 -7.52 -0.48 -1.57
N PHE A 174 -6.79 -0.94 -2.60
CA PHE A 174 -6.38 -0.13 -3.74
C PHE A 174 -7.20 -0.41 -5.02
N ALA A 175 -8.11 -1.38 -4.97
CA ALA A 175 -8.87 -1.83 -6.13
C ALA A 175 -9.77 -0.74 -6.73
N SER A 176 -10.39 0.09 -5.88
CA SER A 176 -11.23 1.22 -6.30
C SER A 176 -10.44 2.25 -7.11
N VAL A 177 -9.20 2.54 -6.70
CA VAL A 177 -8.30 3.48 -7.40
C VAL A 177 -7.89 2.93 -8.76
N LEU A 178 -7.60 1.62 -8.84
CA LEU A 178 -7.20 1.00 -10.11
C LEU A 178 -8.35 0.97 -11.14
N ALA A 179 -9.58 0.79 -10.69
CA ALA A 179 -10.78 0.87 -11.54
C ALA A 179 -10.97 2.28 -12.14
N GLU A 180 -10.68 3.34 -11.37
CA GLU A 180 -10.76 4.73 -11.84
C GLU A 180 -9.70 5.07 -12.91
N LEU A 181 -8.58 4.35 -12.95
CA LEU A 181 -7.49 4.55 -13.92
C LEU A 181 -7.83 4.03 -15.34
N GLY A 182 -8.93 3.30 -15.53
CA GLY A 182 -9.49 2.99 -16.86
C GLY A 182 -8.56 2.23 -17.81
N LEU A 183 -7.79 1.29 -17.26
CA LEU A 183 -6.73 0.56 -17.97
C LEU A 183 -7.26 -0.26 -19.16
N PRO A 184 -6.65 -0.13 -20.35
CA PRO A 184 -6.88 -1.09 -21.43
C PRO A 184 -6.51 -2.51 -20.99
N ALA A 185 -7.35 -3.50 -21.30
CA ALA A 185 -7.15 -4.89 -20.88
C ALA A 185 -5.76 -5.46 -21.26
N GLY A 186 -5.16 -4.97 -22.36
CA GLY A 186 -3.83 -5.37 -22.81
C GLY A 186 -2.66 -4.85 -21.97
N SER A 187 -2.83 -3.78 -21.18
CA SER A 187 -1.79 -3.20 -20.32
C SER A 187 -1.97 -3.52 -18.84
N LEU A 188 -3.13 -4.07 -18.44
CA LEU A 188 -3.46 -4.38 -17.05
C LEU A 188 -2.39 -5.24 -16.36
N ALA A 189 -1.92 -6.31 -17.01
CA ALA A 189 -0.89 -7.18 -16.43
C ALA A 189 0.44 -6.44 -16.19
N LEU A 190 0.87 -5.60 -17.15
CA LEU A 190 2.07 -4.79 -17.00
C LEU A 190 1.90 -3.78 -15.86
N SER A 191 0.76 -3.11 -15.78
CA SER A 191 0.44 -2.15 -14.71
C SER A 191 0.44 -2.80 -13.34
N LEU A 192 -0.20 -3.97 -13.18
CA LEU A 192 -0.23 -4.71 -11.92
C LEU A 192 1.17 -5.16 -11.49
N VAL A 193 1.97 -5.71 -12.41
CA VAL A 193 3.34 -6.13 -12.10
C VAL A 193 4.21 -4.93 -11.74
N SER A 194 4.19 -3.87 -12.55
CA SER A 194 4.95 -2.65 -12.29
C SER A 194 4.56 -1.99 -10.97
N PHE A 195 3.27 -1.92 -10.67
CA PHE A 195 2.78 -1.37 -9.41
C PHE A 195 3.26 -2.18 -8.20
N ASN A 196 3.16 -3.50 -8.23
CA ASN A 196 3.61 -4.35 -7.12
C ASN A 196 5.13 -4.31 -6.93
N LEU A 197 5.91 -4.21 -8.02
CA LEU A 197 7.34 -3.94 -7.94
C LEU A 197 7.61 -2.59 -7.27
N GLY A 198 6.82 -1.58 -7.59
CA GLY A 198 6.88 -0.27 -6.95
C GLY A 198 6.60 -0.34 -5.45
N VAL A 199 5.57 -1.08 -5.06
CA VAL A 199 5.21 -1.35 -3.66
C VAL A 199 6.37 -2.00 -2.92
N GLU A 200 6.95 -3.07 -3.47
CA GLU A 200 8.10 -3.76 -2.85
C GLU A 200 9.31 -2.82 -2.72
N LEU A 201 9.62 -2.01 -3.76
CA LEU A 201 10.69 -1.02 -3.69
C LEU A 201 10.43 0.05 -2.62
N GLY A 202 9.20 0.55 -2.51
CA GLY A 202 8.80 1.52 -1.48
C GLY A 202 8.98 0.96 -0.07
N GLN A 203 8.59 -0.29 0.15
CA GLN A 203 8.80 -0.99 1.42
C GLN A 203 10.30 -1.23 1.71
N LEU A 204 11.06 -1.66 0.69
CA LEU A 204 12.50 -1.89 0.82
C LEU A 204 13.28 -0.61 1.12
N ALA A 205 12.84 0.55 0.62
CA ALA A 205 13.43 1.84 0.97
C ALA A 205 13.26 2.14 2.48
N ILE A 206 12.07 1.90 3.04
CA ILE A 206 11.81 2.04 4.48
C ILE A 206 12.67 1.05 5.27
N VAL A 207 12.76 -0.21 4.82
CA VAL A 207 13.61 -1.23 5.44
C VAL A 207 15.09 -0.83 5.43
N ALA A 208 15.60 -0.30 4.32
CA ALA A 208 16.99 0.09 4.17
C ALA A 208 17.39 1.20 5.16
N LEU A 209 16.45 2.08 5.50
CA LEU A 209 16.67 3.12 6.51
C LEU A 209 16.48 2.58 7.94
N PHE A 210 15.38 1.86 8.18
CA PHE A 210 15.00 1.43 9.52
C PHE A 210 15.91 0.33 10.08
N LEU A 211 16.21 -0.70 9.27
CA LEU A 211 16.85 -1.92 9.75
C LEU A 211 18.27 -1.69 10.30
N PRO A 212 19.17 -0.90 9.67
CA PRO A 212 20.49 -0.63 10.23
C PRO A 212 20.42 0.08 11.58
N LEU A 213 19.55 1.09 11.71
CA LEU A 213 19.35 1.85 12.95
C LEU A 213 18.81 0.96 14.06
N ALA A 214 17.75 0.20 13.75
CA ALA A 214 17.17 -0.78 14.66
C ALA A 214 18.21 -1.82 15.11
N PHE A 215 19.03 -2.31 14.17
CA PHE A 215 20.04 -3.30 14.47
C PHE A 215 21.09 -2.74 15.42
N VAL A 216 21.65 -1.55 15.18
CA VAL A 216 22.65 -0.94 16.09
C VAL A 216 22.07 -0.72 17.48
N LEU A 217 20.83 -0.24 17.59
CA LEU A 217 20.21 0.12 18.86
C LEU A 217 19.59 -1.08 19.62
N ARG A 218 19.51 -2.27 19.03
CA ARG A 218 18.74 -3.43 19.54
C ARG A 218 19.04 -3.86 20.98
N HIS A 219 20.25 -3.59 21.48
CA HIS A 219 20.67 -3.93 22.84
C HIS A 219 20.39 -2.83 23.87
N THR A 220 19.89 -1.68 23.44
CA THR A 220 19.64 -0.53 24.32
C THR A 220 18.23 -0.58 24.93
N PRO A 221 18.05 -0.04 26.15
CA PRO A 221 16.71 0.13 26.73
C PRO A 221 15.87 1.11 25.91
N PHE A 222 16.49 2.11 25.27
CA PHE A 222 15.81 3.00 24.33
C PHE A 222 15.07 2.22 23.24
N TYR A 223 15.74 1.25 22.62
CA TYR A 223 15.09 0.43 21.59
C TYR A 223 14.04 -0.51 22.17
N GLN A 224 14.36 -1.27 23.22
CA GLN A 224 13.46 -2.31 23.72
C GLN A 224 12.23 -1.74 24.45
N LEU A 225 12.39 -0.66 25.21
CA LEU A 225 11.30 -0.03 25.96
C LEU A 225 10.65 1.12 25.18
N GLY A 226 11.45 1.99 24.57
CA GLY A 226 10.95 3.14 23.82
C GLY A 226 10.41 2.72 22.44
N VAL A 227 11.30 2.24 21.57
CA VAL A 227 10.95 2.00 20.16
C VAL A 227 10.00 0.80 20.01
N LEU A 228 10.32 -0.35 20.62
CA LEU A 228 9.49 -1.54 20.51
C LEU A 228 8.20 -1.40 21.34
N ARG A 229 8.31 -1.28 22.67
CA ARG A 229 7.13 -1.35 23.54
C ARG A 229 6.28 -0.09 23.46
N ALA A 230 6.84 1.09 23.75
CA ALA A 230 6.07 2.33 23.70
C ALA A 230 5.64 2.67 22.26
N GLY A 231 6.49 2.43 21.26
CA GLY A 231 6.13 2.58 19.85
C GLY A 231 4.99 1.64 19.41
N SER A 232 5.01 0.36 19.82
CA SER A 232 3.89 -0.56 19.53
C SER A 232 2.63 -0.17 20.29
N LEU A 233 2.72 0.33 21.53
CA LEU A 233 1.57 0.83 22.26
C LEU A 233 0.96 2.07 21.58
N ALA A 234 1.78 3.00 21.12
CA ALA A 234 1.33 4.16 20.36
C ALA A 234 0.66 3.75 19.04
N ALA A 235 1.28 2.83 18.29
CA ALA A 235 0.71 2.28 17.07
C ALA A 235 -0.63 1.58 17.32
N LEU A 236 -0.75 0.83 18.43
CA LEU A 236 -1.98 0.17 18.83
C LEU A 236 -3.10 1.18 19.08
N VAL A 237 -2.82 2.26 19.83
CA VAL A 237 -3.81 3.30 20.13
C VAL A 237 -4.26 4.01 18.86
N VAL A 238 -3.33 4.43 18.01
CA VAL A 238 -3.65 5.10 16.73
C VAL A 238 -4.48 4.17 15.83
N ALA A 239 -4.08 2.91 15.68
CA ALA A 239 -4.78 1.95 14.85
C ALA A 239 -6.18 1.60 15.40
N LEU A 240 -6.38 1.61 16.72
CA LEU A 240 -7.71 1.44 17.32
C LEU A 240 -8.63 2.60 17.00
N VAL A 241 -8.12 3.83 17.01
CA VAL A 241 -8.88 5.02 16.58
C VAL A 241 -9.29 4.87 15.12
N TRP A 242 -8.34 4.60 14.21
CA TRP A 242 -8.63 4.42 12.79
C TRP A 242 -9.60 3.27 12.53
N PHE A 243 -9.48 2.18 13.30
CA PHE A 243 -10.42 1.06 13.21
C PHE A 243 -11.84 1.50 13.55
N VAL A 244 -12.03 2.25 14.64
CA VAL A 244 -13.36 2.75 15.05
C VAL A 244 -13.91 3.74 14.02
N GLU A 245 -13.09 4.68 13.56
CA GLU A 245 -13.48 5.66 12.54
C GLU A 245 -14.01 4.95 11.28
N ARG A 246 -13.26 3.98 10.76
CA ARG A 246 -13.63 3.25 9.53
C ARG A 246 -14.76 2.25 9.76
N ALA A 247 -14.76 1.56 10.90
CA ALA A 247 -15.77 0.55 11.20
C ALA A 247 -17.15 1.16 11.40
N PHE A 248 -17.24 2.37 11.94
CA PHE A 248 -18.50 3.05 12.26
C PHE A 248 -18.79 4.28 11.40
N ASP A 249 -17.92 4.63 10.46
CA ASP A 249 -18.04 5.81 9.59
C ASP A 249 -18.12 7.11 10.40
N LEU A 250 -17.21 7.22 11.38
CA LEU A 250 -17.11 8.36 12.31
C LEU A 250 -15.90 9.22 11.94
N SER A 251 -16.06 10.55 11.96
CA SER A 251 -14.95 11.50 11.93
C SER A 251 -14.59 11.92 13.35
N VAL A 252 -13.70 11.15 14.01
CA VAL A 252 -13.27 11.47 15.38
C VAL A 252 -12.30 12.66 15.35
N PHE A 253 -11.51 12.80 14.28
CA PHE A 253 -10.68 13.96 14.02
C PHE A 253 -11.12 14.72 12.76
N TRP A 254 -11.44 16.01 12.93
CA TRP A 254 -11.95 16.91 11.88
C TRP A 254 -10.92 17.30 10.79
N TRP A 255 -9.71 16.73 10.82
CA TRP A 255 -8.60 17.04 9.92
C TRP A 255 -8.03 15.80 9.20
N ALA A 256 -8.62 14.62 9.43
CA ALA A 256 -8.34 13.40 8.67
C ALA A 256 -9.41 13.22 7.60
#